data_AF-A0A2N8MQR3-F1
#
_entry.id   AF-A0A2N8MQR3-F1
#
_cell.length_a   1.000
_cell.length_b   1.000
_cell.length_c   1.000
_cell.angle_alpha   90.00
_cell.angle_beta   90.00
_cell.angle_gamma   90.00
#
_symmetry.space_group_name_H-M   'P 1'
#
loop_
_entity.id
_entity.type
_entity.pdbx_description
1 polymer ?
#
loop_
_entity_poly.entity_id
_entity_poly.type
_entity_poly.pdbx_seq_one_letter_code
_entity_poly.pdbx_strand_id
1 'polypeptide(L)'
;MSSAQLPIDRLWLPARGEHSAIPWEVACDGGTWLTLDPSVSLVYRTQWNARGMPDRLVAGRPRVLVVTAMPRDLPSTNIELQRRRLNGLAERYPDATAMFHWSRSRSLAAIRREIGELGCDTLHVIAHGSVGKILWEGDHGEVIAYDAEEFCRLLAGLRLNLVVLMVCDSHIPPQRGGSLATAVASRLAYATVGMRAALDEGAAAIFAEAFYGRLLAGSTTLDEAVRAGRCALYQASTDGEVDGSQWALPTVVFRDTVIRFRHNAKPLTRPFRRQTAEHTVAPLAARIVHPDGRHSIIATQAATIGRSTHSDISLRHWSARPFHAVIRWNGAGYVLFDLGAGRDTFVNGTAVRSIEISDGDRLAFGGYLCWFELVGEQA
;
A
#
# COMPACT_ATOMS: atom_id res chain seq x y z
N MET A 1 38.93 5.05 -2.26
CA MET A 1 38.26 5.69 -3.41
C MET A 1 36.84 5.12 -3.46
N SER A 2 35.83 5.92 -3.12
CA SER A 2 34.43 5.49 -3.23
C SER A 2 34.12 5.34 -4.71
N SER A 3 33.90 4.11 -5.17
CA SER A 3 33.35 3.87 -6.49
C SER A 3 31.95 4.47 -6.50
N ALA A 4 31.82 5.65 -7.09
CA ALA A 4 30.51 6.14 -7.50
C ALA A 4 30.00 5.14 -8.53
N GLN A 5 29.18 4.18 -8.10
CA GLN A 5 28.43 3.33 -9.02
C GLN A 5 27.67 4.28 -9.95
N LEU A 6 27.96 4.17 -11.25
CA LEU A 6 27.16 4.84 -12.27
C LEU A 6 25.68 4.46 -12.05
N PRO A 7 24.73 5.37 -12.29
CA PRO A 7 23.31 5.07 -12.12
C PRO A 7 22.97 3.85 -12.98
N ILE A 8 22.33 2.84 -12.39
CA ILE A 8 21.75 1.72 -13.14
C ILE A 8 20.72 2.29 -14.13
N ASP A 9 20.83 1.87 -15.39
CA ASP A 9 19.85 2.22 -16.41
C ASP A 9 18.54 1.45 -16.14
N ARG A 10 17.44 2.20 -16.04
CA ARG A 10 16.12 1.63 -15.72
C ARG A 10 15.22 1.61 -16.94
N LEU A 11 14.74 0.43 -17.29
CA LEU A 11 13.67 0.25 -18.26
C LEU A 11 12.33 0.42 -17.55
N TRP A 12 11.70 1.57 -17.76
CA TRP A 12 10.41 1.93 -17.16
C TRP A 12 9.24 1.42 -17.99
N LEU A 13 8.50 0.47 -17.43
CA LEU A 13 7.30 -0.08 -18.03
C LEU A 13 6.04 0.54 -17.42
N PRO A 14 4.95 0.68 -18.18
CA PRO A 14 3.68 1.09 -17.62
C PRO A 14 3.12 -0.02 -16.72
N ALA A 15 2.71 0.31 -15.49
CA ALA A 15 2.05 -0.64 -14.57
C ALA A 15 0.56 -0.88 -14.92
N ARG A 16 0.07 -0.31 -16.03
CA ARG A 16 -1.33 -0.39 -16.46
C ARG A 16 -1.40 -0.70 -17.95
N GLY A 17 -2.51 -1.30 -18.37
CA GLY A 17 -2.76 -1.66 -19.76
C GLY A 17 -2.13 -2.99 -20.14
N GLU A 18 -2.35 -3.41 -21.38
CA GLU A 18 -1.99 -4.75 -21.88
C GLU A 18 -0.49 -5.08 -21.74
N HIS A 19 0.37 -4.07 -21.87
CA HIS A 19 1.82 -4.22 -21.71
C HIS A 19 2.25 -4.68 -20.30
N SER A 20 1.47 -4.37 -19.26
CA SER A 20 1.75 -4.83 -17.89
C SER A 20 1.47 -6.33 -17.70
N ALA A 21 0.65 -6.92 -18.57
CA ALA A 21 0.37 -8.35 -18.55
C ALA A 21 1.49 -9.20 -19.17
N ILE A 22 2.41 -8.60 -19.92
CA ILE A 22 3.56 -9.31 -20.52
C ILE A 22 4.59 -9.60 -19.41
N PRO A 23 5.11 -10.84 -19.31
CA PRO A 23 6.14 -11.20 -18.33
C PRO A 23 7.52 -10.73 -18.80
N TRP A 24 7.76 -9.42 -18.81
CA TRP A 24 9.04 -8.86 -19.26
C TRP A 24 10.23 -9.29 -18.41
N GLU A 25 9.99 -9.87 -17.24
CA GLU A 25 11.02 -10.42 -16.35
C GLU A 25 11.80 -11.57 -16.98
N VAL A 26 11.20 -12.28 -17.94
CA VAL A 26 11.89 -13.33 -18.72
C VAL A 26 12.50 -12.78 -20.02
N ALA A 27 12.67 -11.47 -20.17
CA ALA A 27 13.40 -10.91 -21.30
C ALA A 27 14.90 -11.24 -21.20
N CYS A 28 15.49 -11.67 -22.31
CA CYS A 28 16.90 -12.04 -22.46
C CYS A 28 17.48 -11.36 -23.70
N ASP A 29 18.71 -10.88 -23.62
CA ASP A 29 19.44 -10.23 -24.72
C ASP A 29 20.38 -11.18 -25.49
N GLY A 30 20.24 -12.49 -25.29
CA GLY A 30 21.10 -13.52 -25.86
C GLY A 30 22.33 -13.85 -25.00
N GLY A 31 22.58 -13.09 -23.93
CA GLY A 31 23.61 -13.40 -22.92
C GLY A 31 23.01 -13.75 -21.56
N THR A 32 22.24 -12.84 -20.97
CA THR A 32 21.64 -13.02 -19.64
C THR A 32 20.20 -12.54 -19.59
N TRP A 33 19.49 -12.92 -18.52
CA TRP A 33 18.17 -12.38 -18.22
C TRP A 33 18.30 -10.93 -17.76
N LEU A 34 17.57 -10.01 -18.39
CA LEU A 34 17.68 -8.57 -18.11
C LEU A 34 17.41 -8.24 -16.63
N THR A 35 16.57 -9.00 -15.94
CA THR A 35 16.29 -8.79 -14.51
C THR A 35 17.33 -9.34 -13.56
N LEU A 36 18.30 -10.11 -14.05
CA LEU A 36 19.44 -10.63 -13.27
C LEU A 36 20.72 -9.83 -13.53
N ASP A 37 20.78 -9.12 -14.65
CA ASP A 37 21.90 -8.24 -15.01
C ASP A 37 22.01 -7.07 -14.01
N PRO A 38 23.21 -6.76 -13.47
CA PRO A 38 23.41 -5.64 -12.56
C PRO A 38 23.45 -4.25 -13.23
N SER A 39 23.61 -4.18 -14.55
CA SER A 39 23.75 -2.93 -15.33
C SER A 39 22.41 -2.31 -15.75
N VAL A 40 21.36 -3.13 -15.83
CA VAL A 40 20.01 -2.71 -16.20
C VAL A 40 19.00 -3.20 -15.16
N SER A 41 17.91 -2.45 -15.00
CA SER A 41 16.83 -2.83 -14.10
C SER A 41 15.48 -2.61 -14.75
N LEU A 42 14.62 -3.63 -14.71
CA LEU A 42 13.28 -3.60 -15.28
C LEU A 42 12.26 -3.32 -14.17
N VAL A 43 11.56 -2.20 -14.32
CA VAL A 43 10.68 -1.66 -13.26
C VAL A 43 9.39 -1.12 -13.85
N TYR A 44 8.29 -1.26 -13.10
CA TYR A 44 6.99 -0.72 -13.52
C TYR A 44 6.70 0.60 -12.79
N ARG A 45 5.94 1.49 -13.42
CA ARG A 45 5.45 2.72 -12.78
C ARG A 45 3.99 3.03 -13.04
N THR A 46 3.32 3.61 -12.04
CA THR A 46 1.90 3.98 -12.13
C THR A 46 1.68 5.40 -12.65
N GLN A 47 2.62 6.32 -12.42
CA GLN A 47 2.58 7.71 -12.86
C GLN A 47 3.76 8.02 -13.77
N TRP A 48 3.46 8.67 -14.89
CA TRP A 48 4.48 9.15 -15.83
C TRP A 48 4.58 10.66 -15.65
N ASN A 49 5.63 11.12 -14.99
CA ASN A 49 5.92 12.54 -14.87
C ASN A 49 6.76 12.99 -16.07
N ALA A 50 6.44 14.16 -16.62
CA ALA A 50 7.15 14.73 -17.78
C ALA A 50 8.62 15.09 -17.48
N ARG A 51 9.02 15.13 -16.20
CA ARG A 51 10.40 15.30 -15.75
C ARG A 51 10.80 14.12 -14.88
N GLY A 52 12.01 13.59 -15.09
CA GLY A 52 12.60 12.60 -14.21
C GLY A 52 12.64 13.13 -12.77
N MET A 53 12.09 12.38 -11.83
CA MET A 53 12.16 12.71 -10.41
C MET A 53 13.42 12.09 -9.79
N PRO A 54 14.06 12.78 -8.82
CA PRO A 54 15.15 12.17 -8.08
C PRO A 54 14.66 10.96 -7.28
N ASP A 55 15.58 10.05 -6.94
CA ASP A 55 15.29 8.91 -6.08
C ASP A 55 14.67 9.37 -4.75
N ARG A 56 13.62 8.68 -4.32
CA ARG A 56 13.03 8.83 -3.00
C ARG A 56 13.93 8.18 -1.97
N LEU A 57 14.57 9.00 -1.16
CA LEU A 57 15.41 8.54 -0.06
C LEU A 57 14.55 8.08 1.12
N VAL A 58 14.81 6.87 1.61
CA VAL A 58 14.18 6.29 2.81
C VAL A 58 15.26 5.74 3.76
N ALA A 59 14.88 5.52 5.02
CA ALA A 59 15.79 4.97 6.02
C ALA A 59 16.25 3.56 5.61
N GLY A 60 17.54 3.26 5.77
CA GLY A 60 18.11 1.94 5.46
C GLY A 60 17.62 0.79 6.34
N ARG A 61 16.86 1.08 7.40
CA ARG A 61 16.28 0.10 8.33
C ARG A 61 14.76 0.29 8.36
N PRO A 62 14.01 -0.29 7.40
CA PRO A 62 12.55 -0.16 7.41
C PRO A 62 11.96 -0.90 8.61
N ARG A 63 10.88 -0.36 9.18
CA ARG A 63 10.12 -1.06 10.23
C ARG A 63 9.00 -1.83 9.55
N VAL A 64 9.10 -3.15 9.57
CA VAL A 64 8.26 -4.06 8.77
C VAL A 64 7.19 -4.66 9.67
N LEU A 65 5.92 -4.41 9.36
CA LEU A 65 4.83 -5.25 9.88
C LEU A 65 4.62 -6.42 8.92
N VAL A 66 4.77 -7.64 9.41
CA VAL A 66 4.50 -8.88 8.69
C VAL A 66 3.11 -9.37 9.09
N VAL A 67 2.24 -9.56 8.09
CA VAL A 67 0.86 -10.00 8.28
C VAL A 67 0.61 -11.26 7.46
N THR A 68 -0.11 -12.20 8.05
CA THR A 68 -0.47 -13.47 7.42
C THR A 68 -1.98 -13.65 7.42
N ALA A 69 -2.54 -14.07 6.28
CA ALA A 69 -3.94 -14.46 6.15
C ALA A 69 -4.03 -15.82 5.46
N MET A 70 -4.41 -16.86 6.21
CA MET A 70 -4.43 -18.26 5.75
C MET A 70 -5.81 -18.88 6.07
N PRO A 71 -6.83 -18.61 5.24
CA PRO A 71 -8.17 -19.19 5.41
C PRO A 71 -8.13 -20.72 5.44
N ARG A 72 -9.00 -21.34 6.25
CA ARG A 72 -9.09 -22.80 6.44
C ARG A 72 -9.46 -23.55 5.16
N ASP A 73 -10.18 -22.88 4.26
CA ASP A 73 -10.67 -23.46 3.01
C ASP A 73 -9.64 -23.44 1.87
N LEU A 74 -8.44 -22.89 2.12
CA LEU A 74 -7.35 -22.82 1.15
C LEU A 74 -6.13 -23.63 1.63
N PRO A 75 -5.26 -24.09 0.71
CA PRO A 75 -4.05 -24.81 1.10
C PRO A 75 -3.18 -23.96 2.02
N SER A 76 -2.96 -24.41 3.25
CA SER A 76 -2.12 -23.70 4.20
C SER A 76 -0.68 -23.64 3.71
N THR A 77 -0.10 -22.43 3.61
CA THR A 77 1.33 -22.26 3.40
C THR A 77 2.02 -22.26 4.77
N ASN A 78 3.09 -23.04 4.93
CA ASN A 78 3.85 -23.02 6.17
C ASN A 78 4.72 -21.75 6.21
N ILE A 79 4.27 -20.78 6.99
CA ILE A 79 4.96 -19.48 7.14
C ILE A 79 6.21 -19.57 8.02
N GLU A 80 6.46 -20.71 8.67
CA GLU A 80 7.51 -20.83 9.68
C GLU A 80 8.91 -20.82 9.06
N LEU A 81 9.09 -21.34 7.84
CA LEU A 81 10.37 -21.24 7.15
C LEU A 81 10.73 -19.77 6.85
N GLN A 82 9.78 -19.00 6.32
CA GLN A 82 9.95 -17.57 6.12
C GLN A 82 10.23 -16.84 7.43
N ARG A 83 9.46 -17.13 8.48
CA ARG A 83 9.64 -16.54 9.80
C ARG A 83 11.04 -16.78 10.36
N ARG A 84 11.52 -18.03 10.32
CA ARG A 84 12.86 -18.40 10.79
C ARG A 84 13.94 -17.66 10.01
N ARG A 85 13.86 -17.63 8.66
CA ARG A 85 14.86 -16.93 7.83
C ARG A 85 14.87 -15.43 8.05
N LEU A 86 13.70 -14.79 8.16
CA LEU A 86 13.61 -13.35 8.43
C LEU A 86 14.10 -12.99 9.83
N ASN A 87 13.75 -13.76 10.86
CA ASN A 87 14.25 -13.53 12.21
C ASN A 87 15.77 -13.80 12.31
N GLY A 88 16.27 -14.81 11.58
CA GLY A 88 17.70 -15.13 11.49
C GLY A 88 18.54 -14.07 10.77
N LEU A 89 17.93 -13.11 10.06
CA LEU A 89 18.68 -11.95 9.55
C LEU A 89 19.32 -11.14 10.67
N ALA A 90 18.75 -11.12 11.88
CA ALA A 90 19.31 -10.42 13.03
C ALA A 90 20.65 -11.00 13.49
N GLU A 91 20.93 -12.28 13.22
CA GLU A 91 22.22 -12.91 13.55
C GLU A 91 23.36 -12.38 12.67
N ARG A 92 23.07 -12.10 11.39
CA ARG A 92 24.04 -11.58 10.42
C ARG A 92 24.10 -10.06 10.40
N TYR A 93 22.98 -9.41 10.70
CA TYR A 93 22.83 -7.96 10.67
C TYR A 93 22.25 -7.50 12.02
N PRO A 94 23.09 -7.04 12.97
CA PRO A 94 22.62 -6.54 14.27
C PRO A 94 21.53 -5.46 14.14
N ASP A 95 21.61 -4.70 13.06
CA ASP A 95 20.67 -3.66 12.62
C ASP A 95 19.27 -4.15 12.28
N ALA A 96 19.10 -5.45 12.03
CA ALA A 96 17.80 -6.09 11.78
C ALA A 96 17.07 -6.45 13.09
N THR A 97 17.70 -6.25 14.26
CA THR A 97 17.06 -6.45 15.56
C THR A 97 15.80 -5.58 15.66
N ALA A 98 14.66 -6.21 15.98
CA ALA A 98 13.35 -5.55 16.04
C ALA A 98 12.89 -4.86 14.73
N MET A 99 13.43 -5.28 13.58
CA MET A 99 13.00 -4.81 12.27
C MET A 99 11.64 -5.39 11.86
N PHE A 100 11.42 -6.68 12.16
CA PHE A 100 10.22 -7.42 11.79
C PHE A 100 9.27 -7.55 12.98
N HIS A 101 8.04 -7.05 12.80
CA HIS A 101 6.95 -7.19 13.75
C HIS A 101 5.90 -8.13 13.14
N TRP A 102 5.57 -9.23 13.82
CA TRP A 102 4.59 -10.20 13.32
C TRP A 102 3.23 -9.92 13.94
N SER A 103 2.26 -9.54 13.11
CA SER A 103 0.90 -9.31 13.58
C SER A 103 0.25 -10.62 14.00
N ARG A 104 -0.53 -10.54 15.09
CA ARG A 104 -1.46 -11.61 15.50
C ARG A 104 -2.88 -11.31 15.05
N SER A 105 -3.12 -10.19 14.40
CA SER A 105 -4.46 -9.80 13.96
C SER A 105 -4.70 -10.14 12.51
N ARG A 106 -5.93 -10.54 12.21
CA ARG A 106 -6.44 -10.74 10.85
C ARG A 106 -7.45 -9.64 10.48
N SER A 107 -7.79 -8.76 11.42
CA SER A 107 -8.62 -7.60 11.12
C SER A 107 -7.79 -6.51 10.45
N LEU A 108 -8.13 -6.13 9.21
CA LEU A 108 -7.46 -5.04 8.49
C LEU A 108 -7.51 -3.70 9.26
N ALA A 109 -8.59 -3.46 10.02
CA ALA A 109 -8.69 -2.28 10.87
C ALA A 109 -7.71 -2.31 12.05
N ALA A 110 -7.49 -3.48 12.66
CA ALA A 110 -6.50 -3.65 13.71
C ALA A 110 -5.07 -3.57 13.16
N ILE A 111 -4.79 -4.21 12.02
CA ILE A 111 -3.51 -4.10 11.31
C ILE A 111 -3.18 -2.64 11.02
N ARG A 112 -4.14 -1.85 10.54
CA ARG A 112 -3.95 -0.40 10.33
C ARG A 112 -3.53 0.33 11.61
N ARG A 113 -4.12 -0.01 12.76
CA ARG A 113 -3.73 0.56 14.07
C ARG A 113 -2.32 0.13 14.46
N GLU A 114 -2.01 -1.17 14.35
CA GLU A 114 -0.69 -1.73 14.66
C GLU A 114 0.43 -1.06 13.85
N ILE A 115 0.22 -0.83 12.55
CA ILE A 115 1.18 -0.10 11.70
C ILE A 115 1.46 1.29 12.26
N GLY A 116 0.42 2.01 12.69
CA GLY A 116 0.54 3.34 13.27
C GLY A 116 1.27 3.34 14.62
N GLU A 117 0.88 2.44 15.52
CA GLU A 117 1.45 2.29 16.88
C GLU A 117 2.92 1.88 16.85
N LEU A 118 3.27 0.95 15.97
CA LEU A 118 4.65 0.49 15.80
C LEU A 118 5.48 1.42 14.92
N GLY A 119 4.88 2.42 14.28
CA GLY A 119 5.56 3.30 13.33
C GLY A 119 6.16 2.54 12.15
N CYS A 120 5.46 1.49 11.68
CA CYS A 120 5.90 0.71 10.53
C CYS A 120 5.74 1.52 9.24
N ASP A 121 6.77 1.51 8.40
CA ASP A 121 6.76 2.15 7.09
C ASP A 121 6.78 1.13 5.94
N THR A 122 6.87 -0.15 6.29
CA THR A 122 6.81 -1.27 5.36
C THR A 122 5.79 -2.29 5.83
N LEU A 123 4.96 -2.79 4.92
CA LEU A 123 4.01 -3.87 5.16
C LEU A 123 4.38 -5.08 4.31
N HIS A 124 4.60 -6.23 4.93
CA HIS A 124 4.85 -7.49 4.25
C HIS A 124 3.63 -8.40 4.44
N VAL A 125 2.95 -8.74 3.35
CA VAL A 125 1.70 -9.50 3.36
C VAL A 125 1.95 -10.88 2.79
N ILE A 126 1.61 -11.91 3.54
CA ILE A 126 1.63 -13.31 3.13
C ILE A 126 0.19 -13.79 3.12
N ALA A 127 -0.38 -13.97 1.93
CA ALA A 127 -1.78 -14.34 1.77
C ALA A 127 -2.00 -15.02 0.43
N HIS A 128 -3.14 -15.67 0.28
CA HIS A 128 -3.58 -16.14 -1.04
C HIS A 128 -4.08 -14.97 -1.90
N GLY A 129 -4.03 -15.18 -3.20
CA GLY A 129 -4.48 -14.21 -4.18
C GLY A 129 -5.03 -14.86 -5.42
N SER A 130 -5.70 -14.03 -6.21
CA SER A 130 -6.09 -14.32 -7.59
C SER A 130 -6.02 -13.01 -8.35
N VAL A 131 -6.14 -13.07 -9.68
CA VAL A 131 -6.08 -11.88 -10.53
C VAL A 131 -7.03 -10.78 -10.01
N GLY A 132 -6.45 -9.65 -9.59
CA GLY A 132 -7.16 -8.47 -9.10
C GLY A 132 -7.71 -8.54 -7.67
N LYS A 133 -7.49 -9.64 -6.94
CA LYS A 133 -8.03 -9.85 -5.58
C LYS A 133 -6.99 -10.40 -4.61
N ILE A 134 -7.09 -9.98 -3.35
CA ILE A 134 -6.43 -10.63 -2.23
C ILE A 134 -7.47 -11.45 -1.46
N LEU A 135 -7.12 -12.69 -1.14
CA LEU A 135 -7.96 -13.62 -0.39
C LEU A 135 -7.50 -13.60 1.06
N TRP A 136 -8.40 -13.15 1.94
CA TRP A 136 -8.11 -12.83 3.32
C TRP A 136 -8.82 -13.78 4.28
N GLU A 137 -8.26 -13.95 5.47
CA GLU A 137 -8.80 -14.81 6.52
C GLU A 137 -9.77 -14.00 7.39
N GLY A 138 -11.03 -14.44 7.43
CA GLY A 138 -12.05 -13.90 8.32
C GLY A 138 -11.93 -14.41 9.76
N ASP A 139 -12.79 -13.92 10.64
CA ASP A 139 -12.73 -14.22 12.09
C ASP A 139 -13.03 -15.70 12.40
N HIS A 140 -13.71 -16.40 11.49
CA HIS A 140 -13.97 -17.83 11.57
C HIS A 140 -13.13 -18.62 10.56
N GLY A 141 -12.03 -18.05 10.06
CA GLY A 141 -11.13 -18.70 9.11
C GLY A 141 -11.70 -18.91 7.71
N GLU A 142 -12.85 -18.31 7.40
CA GLU A 142 -13.45 -18.28 6.08
C GLU A 142 -12.65 -17.36 5.13
N VAL A 143 -12.85 -17.56 3.82
CA VAL A 143 -12.25 -16.70 2.81
C VAL A 143 -13.07 -15.42 2.64
N ILE A 144 -12.45 -14.27 2.90
CA ILE A 144 -12.95 -12.95 2.53
C ILE A 144 -12.13 -12.43 1.35
N ALA A 145 -12.77 -12.26 0.19
CA ALA A 145 -12.09 -11.74 -0.99
C ALA A 145 -12.23 -10.22 -1.08
N TYR A 146 -11.10 -9.50 -1.03
CA TYR A 146 -11.07 -8.06 -1.26
C TYR A 146 -10.53 -7.78 -2.67
N ASP A 147 -11.21 -6.90 -3.40
CA ASP A 147 -10.59 -6.31 -4.58
C ASP A 147 -9.48 -5.32 -4.19
N ALA A 148 -8.65 -4.96 -5.16
CA ALA A 148 -7.49 -4.11 -4.94
C ALA A 148 -7.84 -2.72 -4.35
N GLU A 149 -8.98 -2.15 -4.74
CA GLU A 149 -9.41 -0.81 -4.31
C GLU A 149 -9.99 -0.84 -2.89
N GLU A 150 -10.75 -1.87 -2.57
CA GLU A 150 -11.25 -2.13 -1.23
C GLU A 150 -10.11 -2.36 -0.23
N PHE A 151 -9.13 -3.21 -0.58
CA PHE A 151 -7.97 -3.44 0.26
C PHE A 151 -7.21 -2.13 0.56
N CYS A 152 -6.97 -1.31 -0.46
CA CYS A 152 -6.33 -0.01 -0.31
C CYS A 152 -7.17 0.95 0.55
N ARG A 153 -8.50 0.96 0.38
CA ARG A 153 -9.43 1.82 1.13
C ARG A 153 -9.45 1.45 2.62
N LEU A 154 -9.44 0.18 2.97
CA LEU A 154 -9.43 -0.29 4.37
C LEU A 154 -8.13 0.06 5.09
N LEU A 155 -7.02 0.15 4.36
CA LEU A 155 -5.71 0.56 4.88
C LEU A 155 -5.38 2.04 4.60
N ALA A 156 -6.36 2.84 4.14
CA ALA A 156 -6.11 4.22 3.78
C ALA A 156 -5.67 5.08 4.98
N GLY A 157 -4.87 6.12 4.68
CA GLY A 157 -4.32 7.04 5.68
C GLY A 157 -2.95 6.64 6.22
N LEU A 158 -2.47 5.43 5.91
CA LEU A 158 -1.11 5.00 6.22
C LEU A 158 -0.08 5.72 5.34
N ARG A 159 1.16 5.82 5.84
CA ARG A 159 2.30 6.41 5.13
C ARG A 159 3.37 5.35 4.87
N LEU A 160 3.02 4.34 4.08
CA LEU A 160 3.95 3.27 3.76
C LEU A 160 4.92 3.70 2.65
N ASN A 161 6.20 3.40 2.85
CA ASN A 161 7.20 3.47 1.80
C ASN A 161 7.06 2.30 0.85
N LEU A 162 6.88 1.11 1.41
CA LEU A 162 6.90 -0.15 0.67
C LEU A 162 5.78 -1.08 1.16
N VAL A 163 5.16 -1.77 0.22
CA VAL A 163 4.36 -2.97 0.50
C VAL A 163 4.98 -4.15 -0.25
N VAL A 164 5.21 -5.26 0.42
CA VAL A 164 5.69 -6.52 -0.19
C VAL A 164 4.53 -7.50 -0.16
N LEU A 165 3.97 -7.81 -1.33
CA LEU A 165 2.86 -8.74 -1.48
C LEU A 165 3.41 -10.12 -1.88
N MET A 166 3.59 -11.01 -0.90
CA MET A 166 3.76 -12.44 -1.14
C MET A 166 2.38 -13.07 -1.41
N VAL A 167 1.73 -12.58 -2.46
CA VAL A 167 0.34 -12.87 -2.81
C VAL A 167 0.28 -13.25 -4.28
N CYS A 168 -0.28 -14.42 -4.58
CA CYS A 168 -0.39 -14.95 -5.94
C CYS A 168 -1.07 -13.95 -6.87
N ASP A 169 -0.56 -13.84 -8.09
CA ASP A 169 -1.11 -12.99 -9.17
C ASP A 169 -1.27 -11.51 -8.80
N SER A 170 -0.63 -11.04 -7.72
CA SER A 170 -0.77 -9.66 -7.25
C SER A 170 -0.24 -8.63 -8.24
N HIS A 171 0.61 -9.02 -9.19
CA HIS A 171 1.05 -8.17 -10.29
C HIS A 171 0.25 -8.39 -11.59
N ILE A 172 -0.55 -9.45 -11.71
CA ILE A 172 -1.37 -9.67 -12.92
C ILE A 172 -2.56 -8.70 -12.91
N PRO A 173 -2.74 -7.87 -13.95
CA PRO A 173 -3.91 -7.00 -14.06
C PRO A 173 -5.16 -7.81 -14.42
N PRO A 174 -6.33 -7.51 -13.84
CA PRO A 174 -7.62 -8.02 -14.32
C PRO A 174 -7.97 -7.41 -15.69
N GLN A 175 -9.02 -7.92 -16.35
CA GLN A 175 -9.47 -7.43 -17.66
C GLN A 175 -9.72 -5.91 -17.70
N ARG A 176 -10.09 -5.29 -16.57
CA ARG A 176 -10.26 -3.85 -16.42
C ARG A 176 -9.57 -3.35 -15.16
N GLY A 177 -8.71 -2.33 -15.31
CA GLY A 177 -8.01 -1.70 -14.19
C GLY A 177 -6.53 -2.10 -14.11
N GLY A 178 -5.92 -1.85 -12.95
CA GLY A 178 -4.55 -2.28 -12.65
C GLY A 178 -4.54 -3.50 -11.75
N SER A 179 -3.39 -4.16 -11.66
CA SER A 179 -3.16 -5.23 -10.70
C SER A 179 -3.24 -4.76 -9.24
N LEU A 180 -3.30 -5.70 -8.29
CA LEU A 180 -3.28 -5.39 -6.86
C LEU A 180 -2.04 -4.55 -6.50
N ALA A 181 -0.86 -4.94 -6.98
CA ALA A 181 0.39 -4.22 -6.78
C ALA A 181 0.32 -2.79 -7.36
N THR A 182 -0.33 -2.62 -8.50
CA THR A 182 -0.53 -1.31 -9.13
C THR A 182 -1.43 -0.41 -8.31
N ALA A 183 -2.54 -0.94 -7.77
CA ALA A 183 -3.43 -0.18 -6.90
C ALA A 183 -2.73 0.24 -5.60
N VAL A 184 -2.01 -0.69 -4.96
CA VAL A 184 -1.27 -0.45 -3.72
C VAL A 184 -0.18 0.61 -3.93
N ALA A 185 0.62 0.52 -5.00
CA ALA A 185 1.61 1.54 -5.33
C ALA A 185 0.97 2.90 -5.67
N SER A 186 -0.25 2.91 -6.22
CA SER A 186 -0.96 4.15 -6.55
C SER A 186 -1.57 4.83 -5.32
N ARG A 187 -2.08 4.05 -4.34
CA ARG A 187 -2.98 4.55 -3.29
C ARG A 187 -2.42 4.45 -1.88
N LEU A 188 -1.56 3.46 -1.59
CA LEU A 188 -1.17 3.09 -0.24
C LEU A 188 0.32 3.27 0.06
N ALA A 189 1.20 2.90 -0.88
CA ALA A 189 2.65 2.95 -0.70
C ALA A 189 3.38 3.60 -1.89
N TYR A 190 4.63 4.05 -1.71
CA TYR A 190 5.42 4.61 -2.81
C TYR A 190 5.92 3.54 -3.78
N ALA A 191 6.06 2.30 -3.31
CA ALA A 191 6.33 1.16 -4.16
C ALA A 191 5.66 -0.11 -3.64
N THR A 192 5.51 -1.09 -4.52
CA THR A 192 4.99 -2.40 -4.19
C THR A 192 5.81 -3.48 -4.88
N VAL A 193 6.24 -4.48 -4.11
CA VAL A 193 6.71 -5.74 -4.66
C VAL A 193 5.50 -6.67 -4.80
N GLY A 194 5.29 -7.24 -5.97
CA GLY A 194 4.17 -8.15 -6.24
C GLY A 194 4.61 -9.36 -7.06
N MET A 195 3.73 -10.35 -7.20
CA MET A 195 4.04 -11.63 -7.81
C MET A 195 3.24 -11.85 -9.08
N ARG A 196 3.89 -12.45 -10.09
CA ARG A 196 3.23 -12.85 -11.34
C ARG A 196 2.52 -14.20 -11.26
N ALA A 197 2.82 -15.01 -10.26
CA ALA A 197 2.16 -16.29 -10.01
C ALA A 197 2.34 -16.65 -8.53
N ALA A 198 1.94 -17.87 -8.15
CA ALA A 198 2.22 -18.42 -6.84
C ALA A 198 3.72 -18.69 -6.66
N LEU A 199 4.30 -18.18 -5.57
CA LEU A 199 5.60 -18.67 -5.09
C LEU A 199 5.37 -19.87 -4.18
N ASP A 200 6.16 -20.93 -4.35
CA ASP A 200 6.21 -21.99 -3.37
C ASP A 200 6.84 -21.48 -2.04
N GLU A 201 6.65 -22.22 -0.95
CA GLU A 201 7.12 -21.82 0.39
C GLU A 201 8.65 -21.61 0.43
N GLY A 202 9.41 -22.52 -0.18
CA GLY A 202 10.87 -22.47 -0.19
C GLY A 202 11.37 -21.24 -0.94
N ALA A 203 10.84 -21.01 -2.14
CA ALA A 203 11.12 -19.85 -2.96
C ALA A 203 10.71 -18.55 -2.27
N ALA A 204 9.53 -18.49 -1.64
CA ALA A 204 9.09 -17.34 -0.88
C ALA A 204 10.06 -16.99 0.26
N ALA A 205 10.63 -18.01 0.93
CA ALA A 205 11.58 -17.82 2.02
C ALA A 205 12.97 -17.40 1.52
N ILE A 206 13.47 -18.01 0.45
CA ILE A 206 14.72 -17.64 -0.23
C ILE A 206 14.66 -16.19 -0.72
N PHE A 207 13.59 -15.83 -1.42
CA PHE A 207 13.38 -14.47 -1.92
C PHE A 207 13.39 -13.45 -0.79
N ALA A 208 12.57 -13.66 0.24
CA ALA A 208 12.42 -12.70 1.33
C ALA A 208 13.74 -12.50 2.10
N GLU A 209 14.48 -13.58 2.36
CA GLU A 209 15.79 -13.52 3.01
C GLU A 209 16.81 -12.69 2.20
N ALA A 210 16.96 -12.99 0.90
CA ALA A 210 17.90 -12.29 0.03
C ALA A 210 17.48 -10.83 -0.21
N PHE A 211 16.17 -10.58 -0.38
CA PHE A 211 15.60 -9.25 -0.54
C PHE A 211 15.89 -8.34 0.67
N TYR A 212 15.49 -8.76 1.87
CA TYR A 212 15.72 -7.95 3.07
C TYR A 212 17.20 -7.92 3.46
N GLY A 213 17.94 -9.01 3.24
CA GLY A 213 19.39 -9.04 3.40
C GLY A 213 20.07 -7.98 2.55
N ARG A 214 19.64 -7.77 1.30
CA ARG A 214 20.18 -6.71 0.44
C ARG A 214 19.86 -5.30 0.95
N LEU A 215 18.67 -5.06 1.50
CA LEU A 215 18.32 -3.79 2.13
C LEU A 215 19.19 -3.49 3.37
N LEU A 216 19.55 -4.53 4.13
CA LEU A 216 20.35 -4.43 5.35
C LEU A 216 21.86 -4.29 5.09
N ALA A 217 22.37 -4.92 4.03
CA ALA A 217 23.80 -4.98 3.72
C ALA A 217 24.43 -3.61 3.39
N GLY A 218 23.64 -2.59 3.05
CA GLY A 218 24.14 -1.25 2.77
C GLY A 218 23.14 -0.38 2.01
N SER A 219 23.60 0.79 1.56
CA SER A 219 22.75 1.66 0.74
C SER A 219 22.44 0.98 -0.60
N THR A 220 21.16 0.89 -0.96
CA THR A 220 20.70 0.22 -2.18
C THR A 220 19.36 0.81 -2.63
N THR A 221 18.94 0.47 -3.84
CA THR A 221 17.62 0.78 -4.37
C THR A 221 16.70 -0.43 -4.27
N LEU A 222 15.39 -0.18 -4.22
CA LEU A 222 14.40 -1.25 -4.08
C LEU A 222 14.50 -2.28 -5.21
N ASP A 223 14.75 -1.82 -6.43
CA ASP A 223 14.87 -2.70 -7.60
C ASP A 223 16.13 -3.57 -7.55
N GLU A 224 17.25 -3.07 -7.00
CA GLU A 224 18.42 -3.91 -6.70
C GLU A 224 18.14 -4.95 -5.62
N ALA A 225 17.32 -4.63 -4.61
CA ALA A 225 16.92 -5.59 -3.59
C ALA A 225 16.03 -6.69 -4.16
N VAL A 226 15.10 -6.34 -5.06
CA VAL A 226 14.31 -7.34 -5.81
C VAL A 226 15.22 -8.20 -6.69
N ARG A 227 16.18 -7.61 -7.41
CA ARG A 227 17.18 -8.37 -8.19
C ARG A 227 17.98 -9.33 -7.33
N ALA A 228 18.42 -8.93 -6.14
CA ALA A 228 19.12 -9.84 -5.23
C ALA A 228 18.25 -11.06 -4.86
N GLY A 229 16.95 -10.84 -4.61
CA GLY A 229 15.97 -11.92 -4.43
C GLY A 229 15.85 -12.82 -5.68
N ARG A 230 15.77 -12.24 -6.88
CA ARG A 230 15.72 -13.00 -8.14
C ARG A 230 16.99 -13.82 -8.38
N CYS A 231 18.17 -13.26 -8.14
CA CYS A 231 19.44 -13.98 -8.27
C CYS A 231 19.52 -15.17 -7.31
N ALA A 232 19.07 -15.00 -6.06
CA ALA A 232 19.04 -16.10 -5.08
C ALA A 232 18.07 -17.21 -5.52
N LEU A 233 16.90 -16.84 -6.03
CA LEU A 233 15.96 -17.81 -6.60
C LEU A 233 16.53 -18.51 -7.83
N TYR A 234 17.18 -17.79 -8.74
CA TYR A 234 17.77 -18.36 -9.96
C TYR A 234 18.86 -19.38 -9.63
N GLN A 235 19.69 -19.08 -8.62
CA GLN A 235 20.68 -20.00 -8.10
C GLN A 235 20.01 -21.25 -7.51
N ALA A 236 19.03 -21.06 -6.61
CA ALA A 236 18.29 -22.18 -6.01
C ALA A 236 17.56 -23.05 -7.05
N SER A 237 17.03 -22.43 -8.11
CA SER A 237 16.47 -23.14 -9.27
C SER A 237 17.51 -23.98 -10.01
N THR A 238 18.73 -23.44 -10.19
CA THR A 238 19.85 -24.14 -10.82
C THR A 238 20.33 -25.33 -9.98
N ASP A 239 20.28 -25.17 -8.66
CA ASP A 239 20.66 -26.20 -7.68
C ASP A 239 19.53 -27.24 -7.46
N GLY A 240 18.36 -27.05 -8.07
CA GLY A 240 17.21 -27.96 -7.98
C GLY A 240 16.41 -27.85 -6.67
N GLU A 241 16.59 -26.78 -5.89
CA GLU A 241 15.87 -26.54 -4.64
C GLU A 241 14.44 -26.04 -4.85
N VAL A 242 14.20 -25.31 -5.94
CA VAL A 242 12.90 -24.71 -6.30
C VAL A 242 12.64 -24.82 -7.81
N ASP A 243 11.40 -24.60 -8.24
CA ASP A 243 11.03 -24.62 -9.67
C ASP A 243 11.84 -23.59 -10.49
N GLY A 244 12.23 -23.97 -11.71
CA GLY A 244 13.05 -23.20 -12.64
C GLY A 244 12.49 -21.83 -13.06
N SER A 245 11.21 -21.55 -12.81
CA SER A 245 10.53 -20.30 -13.17
C SER A 245 10.33 -19.34 -12.01
N GLN A 246 10.56 -19.76 -10.76
CA GLN A 246 10.25 -19.00 -9.54
C GLN A 246 10.97 -17.65 -9.48
N TRP A 247 12.20 -17.57 -10.01
CA TRP A 247 13.02 -16.37 -10.02
C TRP A 247 12.42 -15.19 -10.80
N ALA A 248 11.55 -15.46 -11.78
CA ALA A 248 10.94 -14.43 -12.62
C ALA A 248 9.63 -13.87 -12.02
N LEU A 249 9.10 -14.49 -10.96
CA LEU A 249 7.79 -14.13 -10.42
C LEU A 249 7.76 -12.81 -9.63
N PRO A 250 8.79 -12.46 -8.81
CA PRO A 250 8.80 -11.19 -8.10
C PRO A 250 8.95 -10.01 -9.06
N THR A 251 8.15 -8.97 -8.86
CA THR A 251 8.12 -7.74 -9.67
C THR A 251 8.12 -6.51 -8.76
N VAL A 252 8.49 -5.35 -9.31
CA VAL A 252 8.44 -4.09 -8.56
C VAL A 252 7.65 -3.03 -9.33
N VAL A 253 6.71 -2.41 -8.63
CA VAL A 253 5.90 -1.29 -9.10
C VAL A 253 6.22 -0.07 -8.26
N PHE A 254 6.74 0.97 -8.89
CA PHE A 254 6.89 2.29 -8.28
C PHE A 254 5.67 3.16 -8.56
N ARG A 255 5.38 4.10 -7.67
CA ARG A 255 4.39 5.14 -7.96
C ARG A 255 4.90 6.08 -9.04
N ASP A 256 6.04 6.70 -8.78
CA ASP A 256 6.57 7.84 -9.54
C ASP A 256 8.09 7.73 -9.75
N THR A 257 8.84 7.45 -8.68
CA THR A 257 10.30 7.40 -8.66
C THR A 257 10.81 6.19 -7.87
N VAL A 258 12.09 5.89 -8.06
CA VAL A 258 12.80 4.80 -7.38
C VAL A 258 12.89 5.09 -5.88
N ILE A 259 12.78 4.05 -5.06
CA ILE A 259 13.08 4.13 -3.62
C ILE A 259 14.54 3.72 -3.39
N ARG A 260 15.30 4.59 -2.73
CA ARG A 260 16.67 4.36 -2.30
C ARG A 260 16.75 4.31 -0.78
N PHE A 261 17.13 3.14 -0.27
CA PHE A 261 17.43 2.90 1.13
C PHE A 261 18.85 3.40 1.41
N ARG A 262 19.00 4.33 2.36
CA ARG A 262 20.31 4.86 2.76
C ARG A 262 20.73 4.31 4.11
N HIS A 263 21.82 3.56 4.10
CA HIS A 263 22.51 3.10 5.31
C HIS A 263 23.28 4.27 5.93
N ASN A 264 23.23 4.44 7.25
CA ASN A 264 23.82 5.58 7.99
C ASN A 264 23.32 6.98 7.60
N ALA A 265 22.25 7.10 6.80
CA ALA A 265 21.49 8.34 6.85
C ALA A 265 21.02 8.49 8.30
N LYS A 266 21.16 9.69 8.89
CA LYS A 266 20.27 10.08 9.99
C LYS A 266 18.89 9.60 9.54
N PRO A 267 18.11 8.88 10.38
CA PRO A 267 16.72 8.64 10.05
C PRO A 267 16.22 9.95 9.49
N LEU A 268 15.48 9.95 8.38
CA LEU A 268 14.76 11.16 8.04
C LEU A 268 13.87 11.40 9.25
N THR A 269 14.38 12.15 10.23
CA THR A 269 13.64 12.93 11.17
C THR A 269 13.07 14.04 10.31
N ARG A 270 12.18 13.68 9.37
CA ARG A 270 10.84 14.19 9.54
C ARG A 270 10.55 13.80 10.96
N PRO A 271 10.57 14.76 11.90
CA PRO A 271 10.40 14.42 13.29
C PRO A 271 9.30 13.37 13.32
N PHE A 272 9.56 12.23 13.95
CA PHE A 272 8.47 11.64 14.69
C PHE A 272 8.12 12.78 15.64
N ARG A 273 7.28 13.71 15.17
CA ARG A 273 6.35 14.34 16.04
C ARG A 273 5.72 13.08 16.58
N ARG A 274 6.10 12.72 17.82
CA ARG A 274 5.06 12.56 18.81
C ARG A 274 4.13 13.72 18.49
N GLN A 275 3.17 13.45 17.62
CA GLN A 275 1.87 13.75 18.08
C GLN A 275 1.78 12.83 19.34
N THR A 276 2.19 13.20 20.57
CA THR A 276 1.62 14.33 21.32
C THR A 276 0.87 15.18 20.34
N ALA A 277 -0.25 14.61 19.90
CA ALA A 277 -1.38 15.43 19.68
C ALA A 277 -1.42 16.20 21.02
N GLU A 278 -0.81 17.38 21.05
CA GLU A 278 -1.67 18.53 21.09
C GLU A 278 -2.74 18.20 20.09
N HIS A 279 -3.81 17.66 20.65
CA HIS A 279 -5.09 17.63 20.02
C HIS A 279 -5.29 19.08 19.56
N THR A 280 -4.78 19.44 18.40
CA THR A 280 -5.48 20.40 17.57
C THR A 280 -6.68 19.61 17.09
N VAL A 281 -7.63 19.52 18.02
CA VAL A 281 -9.06 19.56 17.74
C VAL A 281 -9.20 20.51 16.56
N ALA A 282 -10.00 20.14 15.56
CA ALA A 282 -10.41 21.13 14.58
C ALA A 282 -10.83 22.38 15.37
N PRO A 283 -10.23 23.56 15.15
CA PRO A 283 -10.44 24.71 16.04
C PRO A 283 -11.92 25.11 16.12
N LEU A 284 -12.73 24.59 15.18
CA LEU A 284 -14.18 24.55 15.20
C LEU A 284 -14.59 23.10 14.98
N ALA A 285 -15.33 22.50 15.92
CA ALA A 285 -16.04 21.25 15.63
C ALA A 285 -16.99 21.53 14.45
N ALA A 286 -17.22 20.57 13.56
CA ALA A 286 -18.15 20.76 12.45
C ALA A 286 -19.35 19.82 12.59
N ARG A 287 -20.48 20.19 11.98
CA ARG A 287 -21.68 19.36 11.94
C ARG A 287 -22.29 19.34 10.55
N ILE A 288 -22.97 18.25 10.25
CA ILE A 288 -23.92 18.17 9.15
C ILE A 288 -25.31 18.40 9.69
N VAL A 289 -25.99 19.43 9.21
CA VAL A 289 -27.41 19.70 9.50
C VAL A 289 -28.25 19.00 8.44
N HIS A 290 -29.09 18.09 8.90
CA HIS A 290 -30.01 17.31 8.09
C HIS A 290 -31.32 18.10 7.83
N PRO A 291 -32.09 17.75 6.78
CA PRO A 291 -33.35 18.46 6.44
C PRO A 291 -34.41 18.45 7.53
N ASP A 292 -34.36 17.46 8.42
CA ASP A 292 -35.25 17.31 9.57
C ASP A 292 -34.81 18.15 10.79
N GLY A 293 -33.75 18.95 10.65
CA GLY A 293 -33.15 19.74 11.73
C GLY A 293 -32.23 18.95 12.66
N ARG A 294 -32.09 17.63 12.47
CA ARG A 294 -31.10 16.83 13.20
C ARG A 294 -29.70 17.26 12.77
N HIS A 295 -28.74 17.14 13.67
CA HIS A 295 -27.34 17.36 13.34
C HIS A 295 -26.49 16.12 13.65
N SER A 296 -25.52 15.86 12.79
CA SER A 296 -24.47 14.84 12.98
C SER A 296 -23.14 15.54 13.20
N ILE A 297 -22.52 15.31 14.35
CA ILE A 297 -21.23 15.92 14.71
C ILE A 297 -20.10 15.19 13.98
N ILE A 298 -19.18 15.96 13.41
CA ILE A 298 -17.92 15.47 12.85
C ILE A 298 -16.91 15.41 14.00
N ALA A 299 -16.96 14.31 14.75
CA ALA A 299 -16.21 14.14 16.00
C ALA A 299 -14.71 13.81 15.81
N THR A 300 -14.28 13.58 14.57
CA THR A 300 -12.92 13.16 14.21
C THR A 300 -12.38 14.00 13.04
N GLN A 301 -11.10 13.83 12.72
CA GLN A 301 -10.49 14.51 11.56
C GLN A 301 -10.99 14.00 10.19
N ALA A 302 -11.80 12.93 10.17
CA ALA A 302 -12.39 12.40 8.95
C ALA A 302 -13.69 11.64 9.27
N ALA A 303 -14.79 12.00 8.60
CA ALA A 303 -16.07 11.32 8.74
C ALA A 303 -16.56 10.81 7.38
N THR A 304 -16.92 9.53 7.34
CA THR A 304 -17.59 8.89 6.21
C THR A 304 -19.08 9.25 6.19
N ILE A 305 -19.61 9.52 5.01
CA ILE A 305 -21.00 9.90 4.79
C ILE A 305 -21.63 8.93 3.81
N GLY A 306 -22.78 8.35 4.12
CA GLY A 306 -23.47 7.43 3.22
C GLY A 306 -24.68 6.76 3.86
N ARG A 307 -25.45 6.00 3.08
CA ARG A 307 -26.66 5.34 3.60
C ARG A 307 -26.43 4.13 4.49
N SER A 308 -25.21 3.62 4.52
CA SER A 308 -24.86 2.51 5.41
C SER A 308 -24.97 2.97 6.86
N THR A 309 -25.41 2.07 7.73
CA THR A 309 -25.33 2.25 9.19
C THR A 309 -23.89 2.25 9.70
N HIS A 310 -22.93 1.81 8.88
CA HIS A 310 -21.50 1.81 9.16
C HIS A 310 -20.80 3.11 8.70
N SER A 311 -21.52 4.08 8.13
CA SER A 311 -20.96 5.42 7.90
C SER A 311 -21.03 6.24 9.18
N ASP A 312 -20.00 7.04 9.46
CA ASP A 312 -19.96 7.93 10.63
C ASP A 312 -21.16 8.91 10.61
N ILE A 313 -21.54 9.36 9.41
CA ILE A 313 -22.75 10.13 9.15
C ILE A 313 -23.66 9.30 8.25
N SER A 314 -24.63 8.63 8.90
CA SER A 314 -25.60 7.80 8.19
C SER A 314 -26.72 8.65 7.58
N LEU A 315 -26.76 8.67 6.24
CA LEU A 315 -27.82 9.31 5.47
C LEU A 315 -28.95 8.31 5.25
N ARG A 316 -30.07 8.43 5.96
CA ARG A 316 -31.23 7.52 5.78
C ARG A 316 -31.99 7.80 4.48
N HIS A 317 -31.32 7.65 3.34
CA HIS A 317 -31.85 7.96 2.03
C HIS A 317 -31.37 6.98 0.97
N TRP A 318 -32.32 6.46 0.19
CA TRP A 318 -32.09 5.37 -0.78
C TRP A 318 -31.15 5.77 -1.92
N SER A 319 -31.17 7.03 -2.34
CA SER A 319 -30.36 7.52 -3.45
C SER A 319 -28.89 7.76 -3.07
N ALA A 320 -28.56 7.77 -1.78
CA ALA A 320 -27.18 7.89 -1.35
C ALA A 320 -26.50 6.51 -1.44
N ARG A 321 -25.23 6.45 -1.86
CA ARG A 321 -24.46 5.20 -1.83
C ARG A 321 -24.21 4.76 -0.38
N PRO A 322 -23.99 3.45 -0.12
CA PRO A 322 -23.67 2.95 1.22
C PRO A 322 -22.55 3.74 1.91
N PHE A 323 -21.49 4.05 1.15
CA PHE A 323 -20.44 5.00 1.51
C PHE A 323 -20.32 6.00 0.35
N HIS A 324 -20.93 7.17 0.51
CA HIS A 324 -21.10 8.15 -0.56
C HIS A 324 -19.91 9.08 -0.67
N ALA A 325 -19.47 9.66 0.44
CA ALA A 325 -18.44 10.67 0.48
C ALA A 325 -17.65 10.58 1.79
N VAL A 326 -16.55 11.34 1.88
CA VAL A 326 -15.80 11.55 3.13
C VAL A 326 -15.53 13.03 3.28
N ILE A 327 -15.80 13.57 4.46
CA ILE A 327 -15.31 14.89 4.87
C ILE A 327 -14.03 14.70 5.68
N ARG A 328 -12.96 15.44 5.37
CA ARG A 328 -11.69 15.39 6.10
C ARG A 328 -11.17 16.76 6.44
N TRP A 329 -10.64 16.93 7.65
CA TRP A 329 -9.81 18.07 7.98
C TRP A 329 -8.41 17.90 7.37
N ASN A 330 -7.94 18.87 6.60
CA ASN A 330 -6.62 18.82 5.95
C ASN A 330 -5.52 19.59 6.71
N GLY A 331 -5.87 20.25 7.83
CA GLY A 331 -4.98 21.13 8.59
C GLY A 331 -5.33 22.62 8.47
N ALA A 332 -6.10 23.01 7.46
CA ALA A 332 -6.53 24.40 7.21
C ALA A 332 -8.06 24.53 7.05
N GLY A 333 -8.73 23.50 6.51
CA GLY A 333 -10.16 23.49 6.24
C GLY A 333 -10.72 22.08 6.11
N TYR A 334 -12.04 21.98 6.01
CA TYR A 334 -12.73 20.72 5.72
C TYR A 334 -12.81 20.49 4.21
N VAL A 335 -12.48 19.29 3.76
CA VAL A 335 -12.51 18.90 2.36
C VAL A 335 -13.44 17.72 2.19
N LEU A 336 -14.42 17.86 1.29
CA LEU A 336 -15.36 16.81 0.90
C LEU A 336 -14.82 16.04 -0.31
N PHE A 337 -14.80 14.72 -0.21
CA PHE A 337 -14.39 13.79 -1.27
C PHE A 337 -15.54 12.88 -1.66
N ASP A 338 -15.90 12.84 -2.94
CA ASP A 338 -16.82 11.84 -3.49
C ASP A 338 -16.11 10.48 -3.60
N LEU A 339 -16.75 9.40 -3.15
CA LEU A 339 -16.16 8.05 -3.11
C LEU A 339 -16.47 7.17 -4.33
N GLY A 340 -17.30 7.60 -5.27
CA GLY A 340 -17.69 6.75 -6.40
C GLY A 340 -17.25 7.26 -7.76
N ALA A 341 -17.61 6.49 -8.78
CA ALA A 341 -17.22 6.77 -10.16
C ALA A 341 -18.10 7.84 -10.83
N GLY A 342 -19.31 8.07 -10.31
CA GLY A 342 -20.27 9.07 -10.77
C GLY A 342 -19.97 10.49 -10.25
N ARG A 343 -20.66 11.51 -10.79
CA ARG A 343 -20.68 12.88 -10.25
C ARG A 343 -22.02 13.13 -9.55
N ASP A 344 -22.22 12.47 -8.43
CA ASP A 344 -23.47 12.44 -7.65
C ASP A 344 -23.35 13.15 -6.28
N THR A 345 -22.17 13.66 -5.93
CA THR A 345 -21.99 14.65 -4.86
C THR A 345 -22.00 16.08 -5.41
N PHE A 346 -22.78 16.96 -4.79
CA PHE A 346 -22.85 18.38 -5.15
C PHE A 346 -22.57 19.28 -3.95
N VAL A 347 -21.88 20.39 -4.19
CA VAL A 347 -21.72 21.49 -3.23
C VAL A 347 -22.27 22.75 -3.87
N ASN A 348 -23.24 23.39 -3.22
CA ASN A 348 -23.96 24.55 -3.72
C ASN A 348 -24.52 24.36 -5.15
N GLY A 349 -24.94 23.14 -5.49
CA GLY A 349 -25.49 22.79 -6.80
C GLY A 349 -24.44 22.43 -7.87
N THR A 350 -23.15 22.54 -7.56
CA THR A 350 -22.06 22.15 -8.48
C THR A 350 -21.59 20.74 -8.16
N ALA A 351 -21.50 19.87 -9.17
CA ALA A 351 -21.03 18.50 -8.98
C ALA A 351 -19.51 18.46 -8.73
N VAL A 352 -19.08 17.77 -7.68
CA VAL A 352 -17.68 17.77 -7.23
C VAL A 352 -17.12 16.35 -7.05
N ARG A 353 -15.80 16.21 -7.19
CA ARG A 353 -15.06 15.00 -6.76
C ARG A 353 -14.27 15.23 -5.48
N SER A 354 -13.72 16.44 -5.34
CA SER A 354 -13.00 16.90 -4.16
C SER A 354 -13.14 18.42 -4.12
N ILE A 355 -13.58 18.97 -3.01
CA ILE A 355 -13.63 20.43 -2.81
C ILE A 355 -13.49 20.77 -1.33
N GLU A 356 -12.84 21.88 -1.03
CA GLU A 356 -12.90 22.48 0.30
C GLU A 356 -14.30 23.04 0.52
N ILE A 357 -14.89 22.74 1.68
CA ILE A 357 -16.24 23.16 2.05
C ILE A 357 -16.15 24.19 3.18
N SER A 358 -17.00 25.20 3.09
CA SER A 358 -17.08 26.34 4.00
C SER A 358 -18.36 26.30 4.82
N ASP A 359 -18.35 27.02 5.96
CA ASP A 359 -19.53 27.17 6.80
C ASP A 359 -20.77 27.64 5.98
N GLY A 360 -21.90 26.98 6.18
CA GLY A 360 -23.15 27.22 5.47
C GLY A 360 -23.29 26.51 4.12
N ASP A 361 -22.27 25.77 3.66
CA ASP A 361 -22.33 25.10 2.36
C ASP A 361 -23.45 24.07 2.28
N ARG A 362 -24.21 24.12 1.17
CA ARG A 362 -25.28 23.16 0.88
C ARG A 362 -24.71 21.94 0.16
N LEU A 363 -24.77 20.79 0.80
CA LEU A 363 -24.27 19.52 0.28
C LEU A 363 -25.42 18.65 -0.23
N ALA A 364 -25.23 18.00 -1.38
CA ALA A 364 -26.15 16.97 -1.86
C ALA A 364 -25.41 15.67 -2.15
N PHE A 365 -25.98 14.55 -1.70
CA PHE A 365 -25.47 13.20 -1.88
C PHE A 365 -26.53 12.34 -2.57
N GLY A 366 -26.47 12.26 -3.90
CA GLY A 366 -27.62 11.89 -4.72
C GLY A 366 -28.76 12.90 -4.51
N GLY A 367 -29.97 12.43 -4.21
CA GLY A 367 -31.11 13.27 -3.86
C GLY A 367 -31.17 13.74 -2.40
N TYR A 368 -30.20 13.38 -1.54
CA TYR A 368 -30.22 13.78 -0.13
C TYR A 368 -29.53 15.13 0.08
N LEU A 369 -30.28 16.15 0.48
CA LEU A 369 -29.78 17.50 0.77
C LEU A 369 -29.41 17.65 2.24
N CYS A 370 -28.34 18.38 2.56
CA CYS A 370 -27.95 18.76 3.92
C CYS A 370 -27.04 19.99 3.89
N TRP A 371 -26.67 20.52 5.05
CA TRP A 371 -25.79 21.68 5.18
C TRP A 371 -24.59 21.37 6.05
N PHE A 372 -23.46 21.96 5.70
CA PHE A 372 -22.25 21.93 6.51
C PHE A 372 -22.18 23.18 7.36
N GLU A 373 -21.95 23.02 8.66
CA GLU A 373 -21.78 24.13 9.59
C GLU A 373 -20.56 23.93 10.47
N LEU A 374 -19.80 25.01 10.67
CA LEU A 374 -18.78 25.11 11.69
C LEU A 374 -19.45 25.48 13.02
N VAL A 375 -19.10 24.77 14.07
CA VAL A 375 -19.55 25.02 15.44
C VAL A 375 -18.53 25.97 16.07
N GLY A 376 -18.90 27.24 16.16
CA GLY A 376 -18.20 28.26 16.96
C GLY A 376 -18.22 27.94 18.44
N GLU A 377 -17.18 28.33 19.18
CA GLU A 377 -17.28 28.49 20.63
C GLU A 377 -18.42 29.49 20.90
N GLN A 378 -19.50 29.00 21.53
CA GLN A 378 -20.43 29.90 22.19
C GLN A 378 -19.66 30.55 23.35
N ALA A 379 -19.63 31.88 23.33
CA ALA A 379 -18.96 32.74 24.31
C ALA A 379 -19.37 32.48 25.76
#